data_AF-A0A5K1GYU1-F1
#
_entry.id   AF-A0A5K1GYU1-F1
#
_cell.length_a   1.000
_cell.length_b   1.000
_cell.length_c   1.000
_cell.angle_alpha   90.00
_cell.angle_beta   90.00
_cell.angle_gamma   90.00
#
_symmetry.space_group_name_H-M   'P 1'
#
loop_
_entity.id
_entity.type
_entity.pdbx_description
1 polymer ?
#
loop_
_entity_poly.entity_id
_entity_poly.type
_entity_poly.pdbx_seq_one_letter_code
_entity_poly.pdbx_strand_id
1 'polypeptide(L)' 'MRPIFCGNFDFEARQSEIERLFNKYGKVDRVDMKS' A
#
# COMPACT_ATOMS: atom_id res chain seq x y z
N MET A 1 5.82 14.12 -5.64
CA MET A 1 5.26 13.01 -4.83
C MET A 1 6.18 12.75 -3.65
N ARG A 2 5.63 12.47 -2.46
CA ARG A 2 6.39 12.05 -1.28
C ARG A 2 6.06 10.57 -1.01
N PRO A 3 6.93 9.61 -1.38
CA PRO A 3 6.67 8.21 -1.12
C PRO A 3 6.79 7.92 0.39
N ILE A 4 6.00 6.97 0.86
CA ILE A 4 6.09 6.41 2.21
C ILE A 4 6.42 4.93 2.10
N PHE A 5 7.22 4.43 3.05
CA PHE A 5 7.52 3.00 3.16
C PHE A 5 6.80 2.47 4.39
N CYS A 6 5.98 1.44 4.18
CA CYS A 6 5.27 0.73 5.24
C CYS A 6 5.68 -0.74 5.21
N GLY A 7 5.92 -1.32 6.38
CA GLY A 7 6.23 -2.74 6.55
C GLY A 7 5.23 -3.40 7.49
N ASN A 8 5.58 -4.59 7.98
CA ASN A 8 4.73 -5.39 8.87
C ASN A 8 3.39 -5.81 8.24
N PHE A 9 3.40 -6.01 6.93
CA PHE A 9 2.28 -6.67 6.23
C PHE A 9 2.44 -8.18 6.33
N ASP A 10 1.30 -8.86 6.31
CA ASP A 10 1.26 -10.32 6.27
C ASP A 10 1.87 -10.84 4.97
N PHE A 11 2.38 -12.08 4.98
CA PHE A 11 2.99 -12.69 3.80
C PHE A 11 1.99 -12.80 2.64
N GLU A 12 0.71 -12.99 2.96
CA GLU A 12 -0.38 -13.10 1.98
C GLU A 12 -0.98 -11.75 1.57
N ALA A 13 -0.46 -10.63 2.11
CA ALA A 13 -1.01 -9.31 1.80
C ALA A 13 -0.87 -8.98 0.31
N ARG A 14 -1.99 -8.61 -0.31
CA ARG A 14 -2.02 -8.24 -1.73
C ARG A 14 -2.00 -6.74 -1.92
N GLN A 15 -1.41 -6.30 -3.03
CA GLN A 15 -1.34 -4.89 -3.42
C GLN A 15 -2.73 -4.21 -3.45
N SER A 16 -3.76 -4.93 -3.92
CA SER A 16 -5.14 -4.41 -3.97
C SER A 16 -5.75 -4.16 -2.58
N GLU A 17 -5.35 -4.93 -1.57
CA GLU A 17 -5.81 -4.76 -0.19
C GLU A 17 -5.17 -3.53 0.45
N ILE A 18 -3.88 -3.31 0.18
CA ILE A 18 -3.12 -2.12 0.57
C ILE A 18 -3.72 -0.87 -0.07
N GLU A 19 -3.91 -0.89 -1.39
CA GLU A 19 -4.47 0.24 -2.13
C GLU A 19 -5.87 0.61 -1.64
N ARG A 20 -6.73 -0.40 -1.41
CA ARG A 20 -8.07 -0.18 -0.83
C ARG A 20 -8.01 0.41 0.59
N LEU A 21 -7.04 -0.01 1.41
CA LEU A 21 -6.86 0.52 2.77
C LEU A 21 -6.45 1.98 2.74
N PHE A 22 -5.39 2.32 2.02
CA PHE A 22 -4.84 3.69 2.01
C PHE A 22 -5.75 4.69 1.28
N ASN A 23 -6.51 4.25 0.27
CA ASN A 23 -7.50 5.11 -0.38
C ASN A 23 -8.60 5.63 0.57
N LYS A 24 -8.81 4.99 1.73
CA LYS A 24 -9.73 5.51 2.77
C LYS A 24 -9.21 6.77 3.45
N TYR A 25 -7.91 7.01 3.41
CA TYR A 25 -7.23 8.11 4.11
C TYR A 25 -6.72 9.20 3.16
N GLY A 26 -6.77 8.95 1.85
CA GLY A 26 -6.37 9.92 0.83
C GLY A 26 -6.08 9.23 -0.50
N LYS A 27 -5.98 10.00 -1.58
CA LYS A 27 -5.68 9.47 -2.91
C LYS A 27 -4.31 8.79 -2.91
N VAL A 28 -4.28 7.53 -3.32
CA VAL A 28 -3.04 6.79 -3.58
C VAL A 28 -2.75 6.83 -5.08
N ASP A 29 -1.59 7.33 -5.47
CA ASP A 29 -1.20 7.37 -6.89
C ASP A 29 -0.64 6.02 -7.38
N ARG A 30 0.12 5.32 -6.53
CA ARG A 30 0.73 4.02 -6.82
C ARG A 30 1.13 3.30 -5.54
N VAL A 31 0.90 2.00 -5.49
CA VAL A 31 1.49 1.09 -4.50
C VAL A 31 2.55 0.25 -5.20
N ASP A 32 3.70 0.04 -4.58
CA ASP A 32 4.74 -0.87 -5.05
C ASP A 32 5.09 -1.83 -3.91
N MET A 33 4.97 -3.14 -4.14
CA MET A 33 5.28 -4.17 -3.16
C MET A 33 6.54 -4.89 -3.59
N LYS A 34 7.53 -4.94 -2.70
CA LYS A 34 8.67 -5.82 -2.91
C LYS A 34 8.24 -7.25 -2.60
N SER A 35 8.33 -8.11 -3.60
CA SER A 35 8.22 -9.57 -3.47
C SER A 35 9.48 -10.16 -2.85
#